data_AF-A0A4Y1Z6H0-F1
#
_entry.id   AF-A0A4Y1Z6H0-F1
#
_cell.length_a   1.000
_cell.length_b   1.000
_cell.length_c   1.000
_cell.angle_alpha   90.00
_cell.angle_beta   90.00
_cell.angle_gamma   90.00
#
_symmetry.space_group_name_H-M   'P 1'
#
loop_
_entity.id
_entity.type
_entity.pdbx_description
1 polymer ?
#
loop_
_entity_poly.entity_id
_entity_poly.type
_entity_poly.pdbx_seq_one_letter_code
_entity_poly.pdbx_strand_id
1 'polypeptide(L)'
;MVAEFELIALFNFYWQVLVLSELGQELKTAREQKGLSLDDLQKTTKIQKRYLEAIEKGDYNQLPGEFYTRAFIKSYAESVDLDFKSLREQYPSDMPKIERQHIETRVTPPDGSENEQAPKNFAAMQYG
;
A
#
# COMPACT_ATOMS: atom_id res chain seq x y z
N MET A 1 30.75 -10.34 29.61
CA MET A 1 30.75 -10.22 28.15
C MET A 1 29.59 -10.94 27.45
N VAL A 2 29.10 -12.10 27.91
CA VAL A 2 27.94 -12.77 27.25
C VAL A 2 26.56 -12.19 27.60
N ALA A 3 26.39 -11.62 28.80
CA ALA A 3 25.08 -11.12 29.27
C ALA A 3 24.65 -9.79 28.63
N GLU A 4 25.58 -8.98 28.11
CA GLU A 4 25.28 -7.68 27.50
C GLU A 4 24.68 -7.82 26.09
N PHE A 5 25.09 -8.86 25.33
CA PHE A 5 24.50 -9.15 24.02
C PHE A 5 23.05 -9.65 24.12
N GLU A 6 22.72 -10.44 25.15
CA GLU A 6 21.35 -10.87 25.43
C GLU A 6 20.45 -9.68 25.80
N LEU A 7 20.95 -8.74 26.61
CA LEU A 7 20.20 -7.52 26.95
C LEU A 7 19.97 -6.61 25.75
N ILE A 8 20.96 -6.44 24.87
CA ILE A 8 20.81 -5.65 23.63
C ILE A 8 19.88 -6.37 22.65
N ALA A 9 19.96 -7.69 22.53
CA ALA A 9 19.07 -8.48 21.68
C ALA A 9 17.62 -8.42 22.18
N LEU A 10 17.40 -8.55 23.48
CA LEU A 10 16.09 -8.37 24.10
C LEU A 10 15.63 -6.94 23.95
N PHE A 11 16.45 -5.93 24.24
CA PHE A 11 16.06 -4.52 24.05
C PHE A 11 15.71 -4.23 22.59
N ASN A 12 16.49 -4.69 21.62
CA ASN A 12 16.19 -4.53 20.20
C ASN A 12 14.93 -5.32 19.79
N PHE A 13 14.72 -6.53 20.32
CA PHE A 13 13.52 -7.32 20.06
C PHE A 13 12.27 -6.68 20.68
N TYR A 14 12.34 -6.23 21.93
CA TYR A 14 11.29 -5.50 22.62
C TYR A 14 11.04 -4.14 21.97
N TRP A 15 12.07 -3.44 21.50
CA TRP A 15 11.93 -2.21 20.75
C TRP A 15 11.32 -2.47 19.37
N GLN A 16 11.71 -3.53 18.68
CA GLN A 16 11.09 -3.95 17.42
C GLN A 16 9.60 -4.31 17.61
N VAL A 17 9.24 -4.91 18.75
CA VAL A 17 7.85 -5.21 19.13
C VAL A 17 7.07 -3.96 19.54
N LEU A 18 7.72 -2.95 20.13
CA LEU A 18 7.10 -1.67 20.51
C LEU A 18 7.02 -0.65 19.36
N VAL A 19 7.82 -0.81 18.30
CA VAL A 19 7.80 0.01 17.07
C VAL A 19 7.01 -0.71 15.97
N LEU A 20 5.79 -1.09 16.29
CA LEU A 20 4.78 -1.48 15.29
C LEU A 20 3.82 -0.30 15.12
N SER A 21 3.49 0.05 13.88
CA SER A 21 2.42 1.02 13.62
C SER A 21 1.12 0.55 14.27
N GLU A 22 0.44 1.43 15.00
CA GLU A 22 -0.82 1.07 15.65
C GLU A 22 -1.88 0.69 14.60
N LEU A 23 -1.89 1.39 13.45
CA LEU A 23 -2.71 1.04 12.29
C LEU A 23 -2.33 -0.34 11.72
N GLY A 24 -1.04 -0.60 11.53
CA GLY A 24 -0.55 -1.89 11.04
C GLY A 24 -0.97 -3.05 11.95
N GLN A 25 -0.90 -2.84 13.26
CA GLN A 25 -1.31 -3.82 14.27
C GLN A 25 -2.82 -4.05 14.28
N GLU A 26 -3.64 -3.01 14.10
CA GLU A 26 -5.09 -3.18 14.01
C GLU A 26 -5.51 -3.97 12.76
N LEU A 27 -4.95 -3.62 11.59
CA LEU A 27 -5.17 -4.36 10.35
C LEU A 27 -4.80 -5.84 10.48
N LYS A 28 -3.63 -6.11 11.08
CA LYS A 28 -3.17 -7.47 11.37
C LYS A 28 -4.15 -8.21 12.29
N THR A 29 -4.60 -7.54 13.36
CA THR A 29 -5.52 -8.13 14.33
C THR A 29 -6.85 -8.48 13.68
N ALA A 30 -7.43 -7.59 12.87
CA ALA A 30 -8.66 -7.86 12.13
C ALA A 30 -8.51 -9.00 11.11
N ARG A 31 -7.38 -9.06 10.39
CA ARG A 31 -7.06 -10.18 9.49
C ARG A 31 -7.05 -11.51 10.24
N GLU A 32 -6.34 -11.57 11.35
CA GLU A 32 -6.18 -12.78 12.16
C GLU A 32 -7.51 -13.22 12.77
N GLN A 33 -8.36 -12.28 13.21
CA GLN A 33 -9.72 -12.56 13.69
C GLN A 33 -10.62 -13.16 12.59
N LYS A 34 -10.42 -12.78 11.33
CA LYS A 34 -11.11 -13.41 10.18
C LYS A 34 -10.49 -14.73 9.74
N GLY A 35 -9.40 -15.18 10.38
CA GLY A 35 -8.69 -16.40 10.02
C GLY A 35 -8.01 -16.34 8.65
N LEU A 36 -7.71 -15.14 8.14
CA LEU A 36 -7.10 -14.94 6.83
C LEU A 36 -5.58 -14.99 6.92
N SER A 37 -4.93 -15.76 6.04
CA SER A 37 -3.49 -15.63 5.85
C SER A 37 -3.18 -14.42 4.95
N LEU A 38 -1.92 -13.99 4.96
CA LEU A 38 -1.45 -12.98 4.01
C LEU A 38 -1.53 -13.46 2.55
N ASP A 39 -1.39 -14.77 2.32
CA ASP A 39 -1.57 -15.35 0.98
C ASP A 39 -3.03 -15.29 0.52
N ASP A 40 -3.98 -15.42 1.44
CA ASP A 40 -5.41 -15.26 1.14
C ASP A 40 -5.76 -13.82 0.82
N LEU A 41 -5.22 -12.87 1.60
CA LEU A 41 -5.34 -11.44 1.28
C LEU A 41 -4.72 -11.08 -0.05
N GLN A 42 -3.54 -11.62 -0.38
CA GLN A 42 -2.92 -11.39 -1.68
C GLN A 42 -3.82 -11.86 -2.82
N LYS A 43 -4.49 -13.02 -2.67
CA LYS A 43 -5.40 -13.55 -3.70
C LYS A 43 -6.62 -12.64 -3.90
N THR A 44 -7.18 -12.08 -2.84
CA THR A 44 -8.39 -11.25 -2.90
C THR A 44 -8.09 -9.82 -3.33
N THR A 45 -7.10 -9.18 -2.72
CA THR A 45 -6.75 -7.76 -2.94
C THR A 45 -5.83 -7.54 -4.15
N LYS A 46 -5.14 -8.58 -4.62
CA LYS A 46 -4.04 -8.51 -5.62
C LYS A 46 -2.82 -7.72 -5.17
N ILE A 47 -2.74 -7.36 -3.89
CA ILE A 47 -1.57 -6.72 -3.29
C ILE A 47 -0.54 -7.80 -3.01
N GLN A 48 0.71 -7.59 -3.45
CA GLN A 48 1.78 -8.57 -3.21
C GLN A 48 2.03 -8.73 -1.71
N LYS A 49 2.23 -9.96 -1.24
CA LYS A 49 2.39 -10.33 0.17
C LYS A 49 3.43 -9.48 0.90
N ARG A 50 4.57 -9.19 0.27
CA ARG A 50 5.60 -8.31 0.84
C ARG A 50 5.09 -6.92 1.23
N TYR A 51 4.12 -6.37 0.50
CA TYR A 51 3.54 -5.06 0.80
C TYR A 51 2.50 -5.16 1.93
N LEU A 52 1.75 -6.26 2.01
CA LEU A 52 0.87 -6.52 3.14
C LEU A 52 1.68 -6.66 4.44
N GLU A 53 2.80 -7.38 4.40
CA GLU A 53 3.74 -7.49 5.53
C GLU A 53 4.33 -6.13 5.93
N ALA A 54 4.70 -5.31 4.95
CA ALA A 54 5.21 -3.96 5.20
C ALA A 54 4.13 -3.07 5.85
N ILE A 55 2.87 -3.16 5.41
CA ILE A 55 1.74 -2.44 6.01
C ILE A 55 1.54 -2.86 7.47
N GLU A 56 1.52 -4.17 7.76
CA GLU A 56 1.39 -4.65 9.16
C GLU A 56 2.53 -4.17 10.07
N LYS A 57 3.72 -3.97 9.50
CA LYS A 57 4.90 -3.47 10.22
C LYS A 57 4.99 -1.94 10.28
N GLY A 58 4.14 -1.23 9.53
CA GLY A 58 4.26 0.22 9.35
C GLY A 58 5.49 0.66 8.53
N ASP A 59 6.14 -0.26 7.81
CA ASP A 59 7.33 0.05 7.01
C ASP A 59 6.96 0.55 5.62
N TYR A 60 6.42 1.76 5.55
CA TYR A 60 5.89 2.33 4.31
C TYR A 60 6.96 2.66 3.26
N ASN A 61 8.24 2.66 3.63
CA ASN A 61 9.36 2.89 2.71
C ASN A 61 9.50 1.76 1.67
N GLN A 62 8.98 0.57 1.97
CA GLN A 62 8.98 -0.56 1.05
C GLN A 62 7.88 -0.49 -0.01
N LEU A 63 6.92 0.44 0.12
CA LEU A 63 5.80 0.57 -0.80
C LEU A 63 6.14 1.47 -2.01
N PRO A 64 5.49 1.27 -3.17
CA PRO A 64 5.82 1.96 -4.43
C PRO A 64 5.41 3.45 -4.49
N GLY A 65 5.29 4.12 -3.34
CA GLY A 65 4.91 5.53 -3.20
C GLY A 65 3.61 5.74 -2.43
N GLU A 66 3.44 6.93 -1.85
CA GLU A 66 2.37 7.27 -0.90
C GLU A 66 0.96 7.07 -1.45
N PHE A 67 0.75 7.34 -2.75
CA PHE A 67 -0.54 7.13 -3.41
C PHE A 67 -0.95 5.65 -3.36
N TYR A 68 -0.04 4.75 -3.71
CA TYR A 68 -0.28 3.31 -3.69
C TYR A 68 -0.37 2.79 -2.26
N THR A 69 0.45 3.29 -1.33
CA THR A 69 0.37 2.96 0.09
C THR A 69 -1.05 3.18 0.62
N ARG A 70 -1.64 4.35 0.34
CA ARG A 70 -3.00 4.64 0.78
C ARG A 70 -4.05 3.74 0.13
N ALA A 71 -3.92 3.47 -1.16
CA ALA A 71 -4.82 2.56 -1.88
C ALA A 71 -4.73 1.13 -1.31
N PHE A 72 -3.54 0.66 -0.97
CA PHE A 72 -3.32 -0.66 -0.38
C PHE A 72 -3.86 -0.76 1.04
N ILE A 73 -3.64 0.24 1.89
CA ILE A 73 -4.22 0.29 3.24
C ILE A 73 -5.74 0.26 3.16
N LYS A 74 -6.34 1.02 2.24
CA LYS A 74 -7.79 1.01 2.02
C LYS A 74 -8.28 -0.38 1.61
N SER A 75 -7.67 -0.99 0.59
CA SER A 75 -8.08 -2.31 0.11
C SER A 75 -7.88 -3.41 1.15
N TYR A 76 -6.83 -3.30 1.98
CA TYR A 76 -6.65 -4.19 3.13
C TYR A 76 -7.82 -4.00 4.10
N ALA A 77 -8.03 -2.79 4.63
CA ALA A 77 -9.08 -2.49 5.60
C ALA A 77 -10.45 -3.05 5.17
N GLU A 78 -10.87 -2.76 3.94
CA GLU A 78 -12.14 -3.22 3.39
C GLU A 78 -12.23 -4.75 3.28
N SER A 79 -11.12 -5.45 2.96
CA SER A 79 -11.10 -6.92 2.91
C SER A 79 -11.22 -7.59 4.28
N VAL A 80 -10.92 -6.85 5.35
CA VAL A 80 -11.05 -7.29 6.74
C VAL A 80 -12.24 -6.65 7.47
N ASP A 81 -13.19 -6.10 6.71
CA ASP A 81 -14.44 -5.48 7.19
C ASP A 81 -14.24 -4.27 8.12
N LEU A 82 -13.09 -3.59 8.01
CA LEU A 82 -12.83 -2.32 8.69
C LEU A 82 -13.24 -1.15 7.79
N ASP A 83 -13.84 -0.11 8.40
CA ASP A 83 -14.11 1.14 7.69
C ASP A 83 -12.84 1.99 7.59
N PHE A 84 -12.37 2.17 6.36
CA PHE A 84 -11.17 2.97 6.08
C PHE A 84 -11.30 4.43 6.54
N LYS A 85 -12.51 5.00 6.53
CA LYS A 85 -12.71 6.38 6.97
C LYS A 85 -12.49 6.50 8.49
N SER A 86 -13.07 5.61 9.28
CA SER A 86 -12.83 5.51 10.73
C SER A 86 -11.35 5.29 11.05
N LEU A 87 -10.67 4.36 10.36
CA LEU A 87 -9.23 4.12 10.57
C LEU A 87 -8.40 5.39 10.33
N ARG A 88 -8.72 6.17 9.29
CA ARG A 88 -7.99 7.41 9.02
C ARG A 88 -8.19 8.47 10.10
N GLU A 89 -9.37 8.51 10.72
CA GLU A 89 -9.69 9.44 11.81
C GLU A 89 -8.99 9.03 13.11
N GLN A 90 -8.86 7.72 13.36
CA GLN A 90 -8.23 7.15 14.55
C GLN A 90 -6.70 7.18 14.48
N TYR A 91 -6.11 6.97 13.29
CA TYR A 91 -4.67 6.92 13.06
C TYR A 91 -4.17 7.99 12.07
N PRO A 92 -4.37 9.30 12.38
CA PRO A 92 -3.98 10.37 11.47
C PRO A 92 -2.46 10.47 11.25
N SER A 93 -1.66 10.01 12.23
CA SER A 93 -0.19 10.03 12.17
C SER A 93 0.41 8.92 11.31
N ASP A 94 -0.28 7.79 11.19
CA ASP A 94 0.19 6.61 10.43
C ASP A 94 -0.27 6.62 8.98
N MET A 95 -1.18 7.53 8.63
CA MET A 95 -1.70 7.63 7.27
C MET A 95 -0.73 8.40 6.36
N PRO A 96 -0.32 7.83 5.21
CA PRO A 96 0.49 8.56 4.24
C PRO A 96 -0.28 9.80 3.78
N LYS A 97 0.36 10.97 3.93
CA LYS A 97 -0.20 12.25 3.49
C LYS A 97 -0.08 12.26 1.98
N ILE A 98 -1.17 12.51 1.25
CA ILE A 98 -1.05 12.76 -0.18
C ILE A 98 -0.46 14.18 -0.33
N GLU A 99 0.86 14.29 -0.34
CA GLU A 99 1.47 15.44 -0.97
C GLU A 99 1.19 15.32 -2.47
N ARG A 100 0.64 16.39 -3.07
CA ARG A 100 0.35 16.44 -4.51
C ARG A 100 1.68 16.52 -5.28
N GLN A 101 2.46 15.44 -5.29
CA GLN A 101 3.70 15.36 -6.05
C GLN A 101 3.45 14.54 -7.32
N HIS A 102 3.82 15.17 -8.44
CA HIS A 102 3.68 14.74 -9.82
C HIS A 102 3.74 13.22 -10.04
N ILE A 103 2.70 12.68 -10.67
CA ILE A 103 2.82 11.40 -11.38
C ILE A 103 3.69 11.67 -12.60
N GLU A 104 5.02 11.61 -12.45
CA GLU A 104 5.91 11.44 -13.61
C GLU A 104 5.73 10.01 -14.11
N THR A 105 4.72 9.81 -14.95
CA THR A 105 4.65 8.61 -15.77
C THR A 105 5.81 8.70 -16.76
N ARG A 106 6.94 8.07 -16.44
CA ARG A 106 7.84 7.56 -17.48
C ARG A 106 7.12 6.41 -18.19
N VAL A 107 6.15 6.75 -19.04
CA VAL A 107 5.86 5.92 -20.21
C VAL A 107 6.97 6.31 -21.19
N THR A 108 8.06 5.57 -21.21
CA THR A 108 8.85 5.51 -22.44
C THR A 108 7.97 4.79 -23.46
N PRO A 109 7.57 5.43 -24.57
CA PRO A 109 6.93 4.72 -25.67
C PRO A 109 7.82 3.54 -26.09
N PRO A 110 7.26 2.38 -26.47
CA PRO A 110 8.06 1.34 -27.08
C PRO A 110 8.69 1.93 -28.34
N ASP A 111 10.01 1.82 -28.37
CA ASP A 111 10.88 2.24 -29.46
C ASP A 111 10.41 1.63 -30.80
N GLY A 112 10.39 2.45 -31.85
CA GLY A 112 10.49 1.98 -33.23
C GLY A 112 9.25 2.03 -34.12
N SER A 113 9.35 2.92 -35.12
CA SER A 113 8.83 2.84 -36.51
C SER A 113 7.48 3.49 -36.88
N GLU A 114 7.68 4.57 -37.65
CA GLU A 114 7.05 4.83 -38.96
C GLU A 114 5.74 5.64 -39.03
N ASN A 115 5.95 6.91 -39.39
CA ASN A 115 5.16 7.79 -40.25
C ASN A 115 3.89 7.17 -40.88
N GLU A 116 2.70 7.55 -40.41
CA GLU A 116 1.48 7.36 -41.19
C GLU A 116 0.55 8.57 -41.05
N GLN A 117 0.39 9.30 -42.16
CA GLN A 117 -0.56 10.39 -42.30
C GLN A 117 -1.96 9.95 -41.84
N ALA A 118 -2.51 10.64 -40.84
CA ALA A 118 -3.92 10.49 -40.47
C ALA A 118 -4.82 10.82 -41.69
N PRO A 119 -5.79 9.95 -42.06
CA PRO A 119 -6.70 10.24 -43.15
C PRO A 119 -7.60 11.43 -42.79
N LYS A 120 -7.71 12.34 -43.76
CA LYS A 120 -8.65 13.46 -43.76
C LYS A 120 -10.08 12.94 -43.88
N ASN A 121 -10.96 13.52 -43.07
CA ASN A 121 -12.43 13.48 -43.15
C ASN A 121 -13.12 12.17 -42.75
N PHE A 122 -13.93 12.22 -41.70
CA PHE A 122 -15.38 11.93 -41.79
C PHE A 122 -16.14 12.86 -40.86
N ALA A 123 -16.96 13.69 -41.49
CA ALA A 123 -17.87 14.62 -40.84
C ALA A 123 -19.13 13.91 -40.33
N ALA A 124 -19.72 14.51 -39.29
CA ALA A 124 -21.15 14.57 -38.97
C ALA A 124 -21.90 13.28 -38.57
N MET A 125 -22.42 13.27 -37.33
CA MET A 125 -23.83 13.03 -36.99
C MET A 125 -24.06 13.49 -35.54
N GLN A 126 -24.61 14.69 -35.34
CA GLN A 126 -26.05 15.03 -35.26
C GLN A 126 -26.66 14.73 -33.87
N TYR A 127 -26.85 15.79 -33.07
CA TYR A 127 -27.94 15.89 -32.10
C TYR A 127 -28.89 16.98 -32.63
N GLY A 128 -30.18 16.66 -32.70
CA GLY A 128 -31.24 17.57 -33.11
C GLY A 128 -31.63 18.58 -32.05
#